data_AF-A0A7S7ZAH1-F1
#
_entry.id   AF-A0A7S7ZAH1-F1
#
_cell.length_a   1.000
_cell.length_b   1.000
_cell.length_c   1.000
_cell.angle_alpha   90.00
_cell.angle_beta   90.00
_cell.angle_gamma   90.00
#
_symmetry.space_group_name_H-M   'P 1'
#
loop_
_entity.id
_entity.type
_entity.pdbx_description
1 polymer ?
#
loop_
_entity_poly.entity_id
_entity_poly.type
_entity_poly.pdbx_seq_one_letter_code
_entity_poly.pdbx_strand_id
1 'polypeptide(L)'
;MPRRIATVCFAMLPLLVHMPALAQDVPGIEICTVEKTMERRTSCLQSNVDFLQKTVTKLNLDHQQKIDAATRQIDALKVALAGLQKTIGDLQAAQTKQAEDLKKKQDAPPPKDAAK
;
A
#
# COMPACT_ATOMS: atom_id res chain seq x y z
N MET A 1 -9.03 -19.97 -15.66
CA MET A 1 -8.87 -18.82 -14.74
C MET A 1 -10.04 -18.63 -13.75
N PRO A 2 -11.34 -18.61 -14.13
CA PRO A 2 -12.42 -18.24 -13.20
C PRO A 2 -12.68 -19.28 -12.09
N ARG A 3 -12.40 -20.56 -12.36
CA ARG A 3 -12.59 -21.66 -11.40
C ARG A 3 -11.69 -21.58 -10.17
N ARG A 4 -10.45 -21.09 -10.30
CA ARG A 4 -9.49 -20.97 -9.19
C ARG A 4 -9.83 -19.80 -8.26
N ILE A 5 -10.35 -18.71 -8.81
CA ILE A 5 -10.79 -17.53 -8.04
C ILE A 5 -12.01 -17.88 -7.18
N ALA A 6 -12.97 -18.63 -7.74
CA ALA A 6 -14.15 -19.06 -7.00
C ALA A 6 -13.82 -19.96 -5.79
N THR A 7 -12.81 -20.83 -5.91
CA THR A 7 -12.39 -21.74 -4.81
C THR A 7 -11.72 -20.97 -3.67
N VAL A 8 -10.91 -19.96 -3.97
CA VAL A 8 -10.26 -19.11 -2.95
C VAL A 8 -11.29 -18.27 -2.18
N CYS A 9 -12.30 -17.73 -2.86
CA CYS A 9 -13.39 -17.00 -2.22
C CYS A 9 -14.22 -17.88 -1.28
N PHE A 10 -14.51 -19.13 -1.65
CA PHE A 10 -15.27 -20.05 -0.80
C PHE A 10 -14.48 -20.55 0.42
N ALA A 11 -13.16 -20.72 0.29
CA ALA A 11 -12.29 -21.16 1.38
C ALA A 11 -12.08 -20.09 2.47
N MET A 12 -12.17 -18.79 2.13
CA MET A 12 -12.03 -17.67 3.08
C MET A 12 -13.35 -17.34 3.82
N LEU A 13 -14.50 -17.74 3.28
CA LEU A 13 -15.82 -17.49 3.87
C LEU A 13 -16.00 -18.02 5.31
N PRO A 14 -15.54 -19.23 5.69
CA PRO A 14 -15.68 -19.73 7.06
C PRO A 14 -14.75 -19.03 8.09
N LEU A 15 -13.77 -18.23 7.65
CA LEU A 15 -12.88 -17.49 8.55
C LEU A 15 -13.53 -16.18 9.07
N LEU A 16 -14.48 -15.62 8.33
CA LEU A 16 -15.19 -14.40 8.73
C LEU A 16 -16.31 -14.64 9.76
N VAL A 17 -16.88 -15.85 9.81
CA VAL A 17 -18.00 -16.16 10.73
C VAL A 17 -17.58 -16.39 12.19
N HIS A 18 -16.29 -16.48 12.47
CA HIS A 18 -15.75 -16.75 13.82
C HIS A 18 -15.07 -15.54 14.47
N MET A 19 -15.25 -14.33 13.93
CA MET A 19 -14.81 -13.14 14.65
C MET A 19 -15.75 -12.93 15.84
N PRO A 20 -15.28 -13.08 17.10
CA PRO A 20 -16.09 -12.63 18.22
C PRO A 20 -16.36 -11.15 17.97
N ALA A 21 -17.63 -10.76 17.95
CA ALA A 21 -18.01 -9.36 18.02
C ALA A 21 -17.59 -8.87 19.41
N LEU A 22 -16.31 -8.51 19.56
CA LEU A 22 -15.91 -7.69 20.69
C LEU A 22 -16.69 -6.39 20.49
N ALA A 23 -17.71 -6.19 21.31
CA ALA A 23 -18.38 -4.91 21.39
C ALA A 23 -17.27 -3.87 21.56
N GLN A 24 -17.18 -2.93 20.63
CA GLN A 24 -16.30 -1.80 20.80
C GLN A 24 -16.82 -1.04 22.01
N ASP A 25 -16.04 -1.06 23.09
CA ASP A 25 -16.46 -0.45 24.32
C ASP A 25 -16.69 1.04 24.06
N VAL A 26 -17.88 1.52 24.41
CA VAL A 26 -18.28 2.91 24.22
C VAL A 26 -17.86 3.63 25.50
N PRO A 27 -16.76 4.40 25.49
CA PRO A 27 -16.16 4.88 26.74
C PRO A 27 -17.17 5.72 27.52
N GLY A 28 -17.46 5.36 28.78
CA GLY A 28 -18.41 6.08 29.62
C GLY A 28 -19.87 5.62 29.51
N ILE A 29 -20.18 4.62 28.67
CA ILE A 29 -21.54 4.04 28.59
C ILE A 29 -21.92 3.32 29.88
N GLU A 30 -20.94 2.73 30.56
CA GLU A 30 -21.05 2.12 31.88
C GLU A 30 -21.50 3.12 32.94
N ILE A 31 -21.11 4.40 32.80
CA ILE A 31 -21.53 5.48 33.70
C ILE A 31 -22.94 5.96 33.35
N CYS A 32 -23.27 6.08 32.07
CA CYS A 32 -24.60 6.51 31.64
C CYS A 32 -25.69 5.46 31.91
N THR A 33 -25.34 4.17 31.95
CA THR A 33 -26.30 3.08 32.16
C THR A 33 -26.62 2.80 33.62
N VAL A 34 -25.74 3.18 34.56
CA VAL A 34 -26.03 3.11 36.00
C VAL A 34 -26.95 4.23 36.49
N GLU A 35 -27.12 5.29 35.70
CA GLU A 35 -27.98 6.43 36.03
C GLU A 35 -29.47 6.04 36.06
N LYS A 36 -30.15 6.41 37.16
CA LYS A 36 -31.55 6.03 37.41
C LYS A 36 -32.54 7.13 37.06
N THR A 37 -32.11 8.40 37.11
CA THR A 37 -32.94 9.53 36.71
C THR A 37 -32.94 9.68 35.19
N MET A 38 -34.12 9.77 34.58
CA MET A 38 -34.25 9.75 33.11
C MET A 38 -33.63 10.99 32.46
N GLU A 39 -33.70 12.15 33.12
CA GLU A 39 -33.10 13.40 32.64
C GLU A 39 -31.57 13.30 32.61
N ARG A 40 -30.94 12.81 33.69
CA ARG A 40 -29.47 12.69 33.79
C ARG A 40 -28.95 11.59 32.86
N ARG A 41 -29.70 10.48 32.71
CA ARG A 41 -29.35 9.40 31.78
C ARG A 41 -29.33 9.90 30.33
N THR A 42 -30.37 10.65 29.93
CA THR A 42 -30.46 11.23 28.59
C THR A 42 -29.33 12.23 28.33
N SER A 43 -29.03 13.11 29.29
CA SER A 43 -27.93 14.08 29.18
C SER A 43 -26.55 13.40 29.08
N CYS A 44 -26.30 12.37 29.89
CA CYS A 44 -25.07 11.58 29.83
C CYS A 44 -24.90 10.94 28.45
N LEU A 45 -25.93 10.23 27.96
CA LEU A 45 -25.91 9.58 26.66
C LEU A 45 -25.70 10.59 25.51
N GLN A 46 -26.30 11.77 25.59
CA GLN A 46 -26.11 12.82 24.59
C GLN A 46 -24.65 13.29 24.52
N SER A 47 -24.03 13.54 25.67
CA SER A 47 -22.62 13.94 25.72
C SER A 47 -21.68 12.83 25.24
N ASN A 48 -22.03 11.58 25.50
CA ASN A 48 -21.30 10.40 25.03
C ASN A 48 -21.35 10.30 23.50
N VAL A 49 -22.55 10.42 22.90
CA VAL A 49 -22.73 10.41 21.44
C VAL A 49 -21.97 11.56 20.78
N ASP A 50 -21.99 12.77 21.34
CA ASP A 50 -21.22 13.90 20.81
C ASP A 50 -19.71 13.62 20.85
N PHE A 51 -19.20 13.07 21.96
CA PHE A 51 -17.80 12.65 22.06
C PHE A 51 -17.43 11.57 21.02
N LEU A 52 -18.27 10.55 20.86
CA LEU A 52 -18.06 9.49 19.87
C LEU A 52 -18.06 10.06 18.46
N GLN A 53 -19.01 10.93 18.13
CA GLN A 53 -19.11 11.52 16.80
C GLN A 53 -17.91 12.40 16.46
N LYS A 54 -17.42 13.18 17.42
CA LYS A 54 -16.16 13.94 17.29
C LYS A 54 -14.96 13.00 17.10
N THR A 55 -14.90 11.91 17.86
CA THR A 55 -13.81 10.92 17.78
C THR A 55 -13.80 10.21 16.43
N VAL A 56 -14.95 9.71 15.96
CA VAL A 56 -15.10 9.08 14.65
C VAL A 56 -14.70 10.05 13.53
N THR A 57 -15.13 11.30 13.61
CA THR A 57 -14.75 12.33 12.63
C THR A 57 -13.24 12.54 12.61
N LYS A 58 -12.62 12.66 13.79
CA LYS A 58 -11.16 12.80 13.92
C LYS A 58 -10.41 11.60 13.34
N LEU A 59 -10.83 10.39 13.68
CA LEU A 59 -10.24 9.16 13.17
C LEU A 59 -10.36 9.06 11.65
N ASN A 60 -11.52 9.41 11.09
CA ASN A 60 -11.72 9.43 9.65
C ASN A 60 -10.78 10.40 8.96
N LEU A 61 -10.61 11.62 9.49
CA LEU A 61 -9.68 12.60 8.93
C LEU A 61 -8.22 12.13 9.01
N ASP A 62 -7.80 11.57 10.15
CA ASP A 62 -6.45 11.02 10.31
C ASP A 62 -6.17 9.88 9.33
N HIS A 63 -7.13 8.97 9.12
CA HIS A 63 -6.99 7.89 8.14
C HIS A 63 -6.94 8.42 6.71
N GLN A 64 -7.78 9.40 6.35
CA GLN A 64 -7.72 10.01 5.02
C GLN A 64 -6.37 10.67 4.77
N GLN A 65 -5.83 11.42 5.75
CA GLN A 65 -4.49 12.01 5.66
C GLN A 65 -3.40 10.95 5.45
N LYS A 66 -3.48 9.81 6.13
CA LYS A 66 -2.55 8.68 5.94
C LYS A 66 -2.66 8.07 4.54
N ILE A 67 -3.89 7.90 4.03
CA ILE A 67 -4.14 7.37 2.68
C ILE A 67 -3.58 8.33 1.63
N ASP A 68 -3.80 9.63 1.78
CA ASP A 68 -3.27 10.65 0.87
C ASP A 68 -1.73 10.67 0.87
N ALA A 69 -1.12 10.60 2.07
CA ALA A 69 0.33 10.52 2.20
C ALA A 69 0.90 9.25 1.53
N ALA A 70 0.28 8.09 1.75
CA ALA A 70 0.67 6.84 1.11
C ALA A 70 0.53 6.91 -0.41
N THR A 71 -0.54 7.54 -0.92
CA THR A 71 -0.77 7.72 -2.35
C THR A 71 0.33 8.56 -3.00
N ARG A 72 0.76 9.65 -2.34
CA ARG A 72 1.90 10.46 -2.80
C ARG A 72 3.21 9.67 -2.80
N GLN A 73 3.44 8.82 -1.81
CA GLN A 73 4.62 7.94 -1.78
C GLN A 73 4.59 6.93 -2.93
N ILE A 74 3.42 6.35 -3.22
CA ILE A 74 3.23 5.44 -4.36
C ILE A 74 3.58 6.15 -5.67
N ASP A 75 3.14 7.40 -5.86
CA ASP A 75 3.43 8.13 -7.10
C ASP A 75 4.91 8.49 -7.23
N ALA A 76 5.56 8.88 -6.13
CA ALA A 76 7.02 9.08 -6.12
C ALA A 76 7.78 7.79 -6.49
N LEU A 77 7.36 6.66 -5.93
CA LEU A 77 7.95 5.35 -6.24
C LEU A 77 7.73 4.94 -7.70
N LYS A 78 6.55 5.21 -8.28
CA LYS A 78 6.29 4.96 -9.71
C LYS A 78 7.23 5.76 -10.61
N VAL A 79 7.46 7.04 -10.29
CA VAL A 79 8.40 7.89 -11.03
C VAL A 79 9.83 7.36 -10.92
N ALA A 80 10.27 6.96 -9.71
CA ALA A 80 11.57 6.35 -9.50
C ALA A 80 11.73 5.03 -10.30
N LEU A 81 10.70 4.19 -10.31
CA LEU A 81 10.67 2.95 -11.10
C LEU A 81 10.80 3.22 -12.60
N ALA A 82 10.06 4.20 -13.12
CA ALA A 82 10.16 4.59 -14.54
C ALA A 82 11.55 5.14 -14.88
N GLY A 83 12.17 5.90 -13.98
CA GLY A 83 13.55 6.36 -14.11
C GLY A 83 14.54 5.19 -14.16
N LEU A 84 14.43 4.26 -13.22
CA LEU A 84 15.28 3.06 -13.18
C LEU A 84 15.10 2.19 -14.43
N GLN A 85 13.87 1.99 -14.91
CA GLN A 85 13.60 1.25 -16.16
C GLN A 85 14.29 1.89 -17.37
N LYS A 86 14.32 3.22 -17.47
CA LYS A 86 15.09 3.92 -18.51
C LYS A 86 16.58 3.64 -18.39
N THR A 87 17.16 3.78 -17.19
CA THR A 87 18.59 3.53 -17.01
C THR A 87 19.00 2.10 -17.36
N ILE A 88 18.14 1.12 -17.07
CA ILE A 88 18.37 -0.29 -17.47
C ILE A 88 18.34 -0.42 -18.99
N GLY A 89 17.37 0.21 -19.66
CA GLY A 89 17.28 0.24 -21.12
C GLY A 89 18.53 0.87 -21.77
N ASP A 90 18.99 2.00 -21.26
CA ASP A 90 20.18 2.69 -21.75
C ASP A 90 21.45 1.85 -21.56
N LEU A 91 21.60 1.21 -20.40
CA LEU A 91 22.74 0.32 -20.11
C LEU A 91 22.72 -0.94 -20.98
N GLN A 92 21.55 -1.54 -21.21
CA GLN A 92 21.43 -2.71 -22.08
C GLN A 92 21.75 -2.36 -23.54
N ALA A 93 21.30 -1.18 -24.01
CA ALA A 93 21.65 -0.68 -25.33
C ALA A 93 23.16 -0.40 -25.45
N ALA A 94 23.78 0.22 -24.44
CA ALA A 94 25.22 0.48 -24.41
C ALA A 94 26.03 -0.83 -24.40
N GLN A 95 25.61 -1.83 -23.61
CA GLN A 95 26.25 -3.14 -23.56
C GLN A 95 26.17 -3.87 -24.91
N THR A 96 25.02 -3.81 -25.58
CA THR A 96 24.82 -4.43 -26.90
C THR A 96 25.77 -3.80 -27.94
N LYS A 97 25.86 -2.47 -27.96
CA LYS A 97 26.80 -1.74 -28.83
C LYS A 97 28.26 -2.11 -28.56
N GLN A 98 28.66 -2.14 -27.29
CA GLN A 98 30.01 -2.56 -26.91
C GLN A 98 30.32 -4.00 -27.35
N ALA A 99 29.36 -4.92 -27.23
CA ALA A 99 29.52 -6.30 -27.67
C ALA A 99 29.67 -6.41 -29.20
N GLU A 100 28.95 -5.60 -29.98
CA GLU A 100 29.10 -5.51 -31.43
C GLU A 100 30.45 -4.91 -31.86
N ASP A 101 30.90 -3.85 -31.17
CA ASP A 101 32.19 -3.20 -31.42
C ASP A 101 33.38 -4.14 -31.09
N LEU A 102 33.26 -4.95 -30.04
CA LEU A 102 34.25 -5.97 -29.68
C LEU A 102 34.35 -7.10 -30.73
N LYS A 103 33.23 -7.52 -31.32
CA LYS A 103 33.22 -8.50 -32.41
C LYS A 103 33.87 -7.95 -33.67
N LYS A 104 33.59 -6.69 -34.04
CA LYS A 104 34.23 -6.03 -35.21
C LYS A 104 35.75 -5.86 -35.06
N LYS A 105 36.28 -5.75 -33.83
CA LYS A 105 37.72 -5.67 -33.58
C LYS A 105 38.44 -7.04 -33.60
N GLN A 106 37.74 -8.15 -33.42
CA GLN A 106 38.32 -9.50 -33.54
C GLN A 106 38.45 -9.98 -34.99
N ASP A 107 37.73 -9.36 -35.94
CA ASP A 107 37.84 -9.63 -37.39
C ASP A 107 38.88 -8.75 -38.12
N ALA A 108 39.65 -7.92 -37.39
CA ALA A 108 40.74 -7.16 -38.00
C ALA A 108 41.97 -8.09 -38.22
N PRO A 109 42.48 -8.23 -39.47
CA PRO A 109 43.60 -9.12 -39.74
C PRO A 109 44.86 -8.66 -39.00
N PRO A 110 45.73 -9.60 -38.56
CA PRO A 110 46.94 -9.27 -37.82
C PRO A 110 47.84 -8.32 -38.63
N PRO A 111 48.49 -7.34 -37.98
CA PRO A 111 49.44 -6.46 -38.67
C PRO A 111 50.55 -7.34 -39.22
N LYS A 112 50.66 -7.39 -40.56
CA LYS A 112 51.77 -8.05 -41.23
C LYS A 112 53.05 -7.31 -40.86
N ASP A 113 54.00 -8.06 -40.33
CA ASP A 113 55.36 -7.67 -40.02
C ASP A 113 55.96 -6.83 -41.16
N ALA A 114 56.41 -5.62 -40.83
CA ALA A 114 57.38 -4.90 -41.64
C ALA A 114 58.77 -5.34 -41.15
N ALA A 115 59.26 -6.45 -41.70
CA ALA A 115 60.66 -6.81 -41.63
C ALA A 115 61.50 -5.77 -42.40
N LYS A 116 62.48 -5.18 -41.72
CA LYS A 116 63.69 -4.64 -42.33
C LYS A 116 64.86 -4.85 -41.40
#